data_AF-A0A174PL66-F1
#
_entry.id   AF-A0A174PL66-F1
#
_cell.length_a   1.000
_cell.length_b   1.000
_cell.length_c   1.000
_cell.angle_alpha   90.00
_cell.angle_beta   90.00
_cell.angle_gamma   90.00
#
_symmetry.space_group_name_H-M   'P 1'
#
loop_
_entity.id
_entity.type
_entity.pdbx_description
1 polymer ?
#
loop_
_entity_poly.entity_id
_entity_poly.type
_entity_poly.pdbx_seq_one_letter_code
_entity_poly.pdbx_strand_id
1 'polypeptide(L)' 'MMDKLKVIRAFEKIAKKEGISVDEVRCEIQKAIDDAMQSDDPAVQAYWKKIKYKGEKPTPEEVVLYIAKQVKAY' A
#
# COMPACT_ATOMS: atom_id res chain seq x y z
N MET A 1 17.79 -1.08 -4.33
CA MET A 1 17.30 -0.78 -2.97
C MET A 1 17.06 0.73 -2.76
N MET A 2 16.42 1.42 -3.71
CA MET A 2 16.06 2.85 -3.57
C MET A 2 14.56 3.07 -3.36
N ASP A 3 13.74 2.06 -3.67
CA ASP A 3 12.29 2.16 -3.63
C ASP A 3 11.71 2.00 -2.22
N LYS A 4 12.25 1.07 -1.43
CA LYS A 4 11.77 0.79 -0.06
C LYS A 4 11.98 1.98 0.89
N LEU A 5 13.11 2.66 0.79
CA LEU A 5 13.41 3.87 1.59
C LEU A 5 12.46 5.04 1.28
N LYS A 6 12.01 5.18 0.01
CA LYS A 6 11.05 6.23 -0.36
C LYS A 6 9.67 5.96 0.24
N VAL A 7 9.26 4.69 0.30
CA VAL A 7 8.01 4.28 0.93
C VAL A 7 8.05 4.53 2.44
N ILE A 8 9.14 4.15 3.11
CA ILE A 8 9.32 4.42 4.55
C ILE A 8 9.21 5.93 4.83
N ARG A 9 9.90 6.77 4.05
CA ARG A 9 9.79 8.24 4.17
C ARG A 9 8.39 8.78 3.91
N ALA A 10 7.61 8.14 3.03
CA ALA A 10 6.23 8.51 2.81
C ALA A 10 5.38 8.21 4.05
N PHE A 11 5.57 7.05 4.68
CA PHE A 11 4.90 6.71 5.94
C PHE A 11 5.28 7.66 7.07
N GLU A 12 6.56 8.01 7.21
CA GLU A 12 7.00 9.01 8.20
C GLU A 12 6.33 10.37 8.00
N LYS A 13 6.15 10.81 6.76
CA LYS A 13 5.44 12.07 6.46
C LYS A 13 3.97 12.00 6.81
N ILE A 14 3.29 10.89 6.52
CA ILE A 14 1.87 10.69 6.84
C ILE A 14 1.72 10.63 8.37
N ALA A 15 2.55 9.83 9.05
CA ALA A 15 2.61 9.72 10.50
C ALA A 15 2.77 11.10 11.16
N LYS A 16 3.74 11.90 10.69
CA LYS A 16 3.95 13.26 11.21
C LYS A 16 2.79 14.21 10.94
N LYS A 17 2.10 14.06 9.80
CA LYS A 17 0.97 14.92 9.43
C LYS A 17 -0.26 14.62 10.28
N GLU A 18 -0.56 13.35 10.48
CA GLU A 18 -1.73 12.89 11.24
C GLU A 18 -1.45 12.82 12.75
N GLY A 19 -0.18 12.95 13.18
CA GLY A 19 0.21 12.88 14.59
C GLY A 19 0.25 11.45 15.15
N ILE A 20 0.31 10.44 14.28
CA ILE A 20 0.32 9.02 14.64
C ILE A 20 1.70 8.39 14.39
N SER A 21 1.90 7.14 14.84
CA SER A 21 3.15 6.42 14.59
C SER A 21 3.20 5.83 13.17
N VAL A 22 4.41 5.62 12.63
CA VAL A 22 4.61 4.93 11.34
C VAL A 22 3.98 3.53 11.32
N ASP A 23 4.00 2.84 12.46
CA ASP A 23 3.36 1.54 12.61
C ASP A 23 1.83 1.62 12.52
N GLU A 24 1.23 2.68 13.06
CA GLU A 24 -0.22 2.92 12.91
C GLU A 24 -0.57 3.21 11.45
N VAL A 25 0.21 4.06 10.76
CA VAL A 25 0.04 4.28 9.31
C VAL A 25 0.08 2.96 8.55
N ARG A 26 1.03 2.08 8.86
CA ARG A 26 1.14 0.76 8.23
C ARG A 26 -0.08 -0.11 8.53
N CYS A 27 -0.55 -0.10 9.78
CA CYS A 27 -1.72 -0.86 10.21
C CYS A 27 -3.00 -0.38 9.51
N GLU A 28 -3.20 0.93 9.41
CA GLU A 28 -4.33 1.52 8.69
C GLU A 28 -4.32 1.16 7.20
N ILE A 29 -3.16 1.26 6.55
CA ILE A 29 -3.02 0.84 5.15
C ILE A 29 -3.30 -0.66 5.01
N GLN A 30 -2.82 -1.49 5.94
CA GLN A 30 -3.08 -2.93 5.90
C GLN A 30 -4.57 -3.26 6.05
N LYS A 31 -5.29 -2.54 6.92
CA LYS A 31 -6.75 -2.65 7.05
C LYS A 31 -7.46 -2.27 5.76
N ALA A 32 -7.09 -1.14 5.16
CA ALA A 32 -7.66 -0.71 3.88
C ALA A 32 -7.40 -1.72 2.75
N ILE A 33 -6.24 -2.39 2.76
CA ILE A 33 -5.93 -3.49 1.84
C ILE A 33 -6.85 -4.69 2.10
N ASP A 34 -6.99 -5.11 3.35
CA ASP A 34 -7.82 -6.27 3.71
C ASP A 34 -9.29 -6.00 3.33
N ASP A 35 -9.83 -4.83 3.68
CA ASP A 35 -11.18 -4.39 3.29
C ASP A 35 -11.34 -4.37 1.76
N ALA A 36 -10.37 -3.83 1.02
CA ALA A 36 -10.40 -3.81 -0.43
C ALA A 36 -10.29 -5.22 -1.04
N MET A 37 -9.58 -6.15 -0.39
CA MET A 37 -9.53 -7.55 -0.81
C MET A 37 -10.82 -8.31 -0.49
N GLN A 38 -11.54 -7.91 0.55
CA GLN A 38 -12.87 -8.44 0.89
C GLN A 38 -13.99 -7.79 0.07
N SER A 39 -13.69 -6.77 -0.73
CA SER A 39 -14.68 -6.11 -1.59
C SER A 39 -15.20 -7.07 -2.66
N ASP A 40 -16.53 -7.15 -2.79
CA ASP A 40 -17.22 -7.88 -3.86
C ASP A 40 -17.14 -7.19 -5.23
N ASP A 41 -16.54 -5.98 -5.29
CA ASP A 41 -16.42 -5.25 -6.53
C ASP A 41 -15.46 -5.96 -7.52
N PRO A 42 -15.93 -6.36 -8.71
CA PRO A 42 -15.12 -7.13 -9.65
C PRO A 42 -13.96 -6.32 -10.23
N ALA A 43 -14.06 -4.99 -10.30
CA ALA A 43 -12.96 -4.14 -10.76
C ALA A 43 -11.86 -4.05 -9.70
N VAL A 44 -12.22 -3.97 -8.41
CA VAL A 44 -11.27 -4.03 -7.28
C VAL A 44 -10.55 -5.38 -7.26
N GLN A 45 -11.29 -6.49 -7.36
CA GLN A 45 -10.70 -7.84 -7.45
C GLN A 45 -9.76 -8.00 -8.65
N ALA A 46 -10.16 -7.49 -9.83
CA ALA A 46 -9.32 -7.52 -11.02
C ALA A 46 -8.04 -6.69 -10.84
N TYR A 47 -8.10 -5.58 -10.13
CA TYR A 47 -6.94 -4.76 -9.80
C TYR A 47 -5.97 -5.51 -8.89
N TRP A 48 -6.46 -6.10 -7.80
CA TRP A 48 -5.63 -6.90 -6.88
C TRP A 48 -4.94 -8.08 -7.57
N LYS A 49 -5.64 -8.76 -8.49
CA LYS A 49 -5.06 -9.83 -9.32
C LYS A 49 -3.91 -9.38 -10.22
N LYS A 50 -3.82 -8.09 -10.57
CA LYS A 50 -2.68 -7.54 -11.35
C LYS A 50 -1.45 -7.28 -10.49
N ILE A 51 -1.63 -7.11 -9.17
CA ILE A 51 -0.52 -6.89 -8.25
C ILE A 51 0.14 -8.23 -7.98
N LYS A 52 1.38 -8.42 -8.44
CA LYS A 52 2.21 -9.54 -8.01
C LYS A 52 2.85 -9.19 -6.66
N TYR A 53 2.34 -9.80 -5.59
CA TYR A 53 2.94 -9.77 -4.26
C TYR A 53 3.48 -11.14 -3.88
N LYS A 54 4.44 -11.16 -2.95
CA LYS A 54 5.00 -12.42 -2.43
C LYS A 54 4.23 -12.85 -1.19
N GLY A 55 3.38 -13.89 -1.30
CA GLY A 55 2.66 -14.48 -0.16
C GLY A 55 1.14 -14.53 -0.37
N GLU A 56 0.39 -14.76 0.70
CA GLU A 56 -1.09 -14.82 0.67
C GLU A 56 -1.74 -13.43 0.52
N LYS A 57 -1.09 -12.38 1.05
CA LYS A 57 -1.62 -11.00 1.05
C LYS A 57 -0.50 -10.00 0.71
N PRO A 58 -0.81 -8.90 0.01
CA PRO A 58 0.17 -7.86 -0.27
C PRO A 58 0.48 -7.04 0.98
N THR A 59 1.75 -6.68 1.15
CA THR A 59 2.17 -5.79 2.24
C THR A 59 1.90 -4.31 1.90
N PRO A 60 1.74 -3.42 2.90
CA PRO A 60 1.51 -1.99 2.66
C PRO A 60 2.62 -1.37 1.82
N GLU A 61 3.86 -1.83 2.01
CA GLU A 61 5.01 -1.36 1.26
C GLU A 61 4.97 -1.75 -0.22
N GLU A 62 4.54 -2.98 -0.53
CA GLU A 62 4.40 -3.48 -1.90
C GLU A 62 3.28 -2.74 -2.65
N VAL A 63 2.12 -2.55 -2.01
CA VAL A 63 0.97 -1.86 -2.61
C VAL A 63 1.31 -0.42 -2.94
N VAL A 64 1.86 0.31 -1.97
CA VAL A 64 2.25 1.72 -2.16
C VAL A 64 3.32 1.84 -3.23
N LEU A 65 4.28 0.92 -3.28
CA LEU A 65 5.29 0.93 -4.34
C LEU A 65 4.69 0.64 -5.72
N TYR A 66 3.77 -0.31 -5.83
CA TYR A 66 3.10 -0.64 -7.08
C TYR A 66 2.27 0.55 -7.60
N ILE A 67 1.47 1.17 -6.74
CA ILE A 67 0.67 2.35 -7.06
C ILE A 67 1.59 3.52 -7.45
N ALA A 68 2.65 3.78 -6.68
CA ALA A 68 3.58 4.85 -6.97
C ALA A 68 4.27 4.67 -8.33
N LYS A 69 4.54 3.43 -8.75
CA LYS A 69 5.08 3.12 -10.08
C LYS A 69 4.08 3.38 -11.20
N GLN A 70 2.79 3.09 -10.98
CA GLN A 70 1.75 3.41 -11.96
C GLN A 70 1.57 4.92 -12.12
N VAL A 71 1.57 5.66 -11.01
CA VAL A 71 1.41 7.13 -11.05
C VAL A 71 2.61 7.83 -11.69
N LYS A 72 3.83 7.29 -11.52
CA LYS A 72 5.05 7.83 -12.14
C LYS A 72 5.23 7.48 -13.62
N ALA A 73 4.41 6.59 -14.18
CA ALA A 73 4.51 6.19 -15.57
C ALA A 73 3.84 7.17 -16.54
N TYR A 74 3.53 8.40 -16.11
CA TYR A 74 2.95 9.47 -16.92
C TYR A 74 3.88 10.68 -17.00
#